data_AF-X1D1F0-F1
#
_entry.id   AF-X1D1F0-F1
#
_cell.length_a   1.000
_cell.length_b   1.000
_cell.length_c   1.000
_cell.angle_alpha   90.00
_cell.angle_beta   90.00
_cell.angle_gamma   90.00
#
_symmetry.space_group_name_H-M   'P 1'
#
loop_
_entity.id
_entity.type
_entity.pdbx_description
1 polymer ?
#
loop_
_entity_poly.entity_id
_entity_poly.type
_entity_poly.pdbx_seq_one_letter_code
_entity_poly.pdbx_strand_id
1 'polypeptide(L)'
;MDKFGIDKSVIVSYNIKTAYGITLVTNDDIANLIKLHPNRLIGFAGIDPPASDAMEQLEYAISSLNLKGVKLVPPAQKFDISDKKYNPLWRKMVDNNVPLWTHGGHQESTGGAIAKYGHPLLIDEMAMRNEDLTIIIGHMGVPWFWDTFSVVVRHPNVYADISAHPDISRIDNFY
;
A
#
# COMPACT_ATOMS: atom_id res chain seq x y z
N MET A 1 7.08 10.33 -17.79
CA MET A 1 6.68 11.47 -16.94
C MET A 1 6.60 12.75 -17.76
N ASP A 2 7.67 13.15 -18.45
CA ASP A 2 7.73 14.44 -19.18
C ASP A 2 6.65 14.59 -20.27
N LYS A 3 6.40 13.54 -21.08
CA LYS A 3 5.32 13.52 -22.09
C LYS A 3 3.94 13.89 -21.52
N PHE A 4 3.69 13.59 -20.26
CA PHE A 4 2.39 13.78 -19.60
C PHE A 4 2.43 14.88 -18.52
N GLY A 5 3.50 15.69 -18.46
CA GLY A 5 3.63 16.77 -17.48
C GLY A 5 3.66 16.30 -16.02
N ILE A 6 4.16 15.08 -15.75
CA ILE A 6 4.21 14.53 -14.39
C ILE A 6 5.52 14.99 -13.72
N ASP A 7 5.43 15.85 -12.69
CA ASP A 7 6.60 16.33 -11.97
C ASP A 7 7.21 15.27 -11.05
N LYS A 8 6.37 14.55 -10.31
CA LYS A 8 6.81 13.51 -9.37
C LYS A 8 5.98 12.24 -9.47
N SER A 9 6.62 11.11 -9.19
CA SER A 9 5.97 9.80 -9.13
C SER A 9 6.34 9.08 -7.84
N VAL A 10 5.36 8.43 -7.22
CA VAL A 10 5.60 7.44 -6.17
C VAL A 10 5.94 6.10 -6.82
N ILE A 11 7.06 5.51 -6.42
CA ILE A 11 7.48 4.17 -6.84
C ILE A 11 7.51 3.25 -5.62
N VAL A 12 7.17 1.98 -5.81
CA VAL A 12 6.87 1.06 -4.71
C VAL A 12 7.69 -0.21 -4.84
N SER A 13 8.22 -0.67 -3.71
CA SER A 13 8.76 -2.03 -3.58
C SER A 13 7.62 -3.05 -3.43
N TYR A 14 7.88 -4.32 -3.71
CA TYR A 14 6.87 -5.37 -3.64
C TYR A 14 7.43 -6.66 -3.01
N ASN A 15 7.20 -6.78 -1.70
CA ASN A 15 7.65 -7.91 -0.89
C ASN A 15 6.50 -8.86 -0.53
N ILE A 16 6.54 -10.09 -1.06
CA ILE A 16 5.54 -11.14 -0.84
C ILE A 16 6.20 -12.45 -0.40
N LYS A 17 7.36 -12.34 0.28
CA LYS A 17 8.27 -13.45 0.53
C LYS A 17 7.67 -14.54 1.41
N THR A 18 6.89 -14.19 2.44
CA THR A 18 6.24 -15.19 3.30
C THR A 18 5.20 -16.00 2.53
N ALA A 19 4.46 -15.37 1.63
CA ALA A 19 3.37 -16.02 0.89
C ALA A 19 3.83 -16.79 -0.36
N TYR A 20 4.93 -16.37 -1.00
CA TYR A 20 5.37 -16.89 -2.30
C TYR A 20 6.89 -17.15 -2.42
N GLY A 21 7.68 -16.90 -1.38
CA GLY A 21 9.13 -17.13 -1.39
C GLY A 21 9.95 -16.09 -2.17
N ILE A 22 9.32 -14.99 -2.63
CA ILE A 22 9.96 -14.00 -3.51
C ILE A 22 9.69 -12.56 -3.08
N THR A 23 10.68 -11.70 -3.31
CA THR A 23 10.55 -10.23 -3.33
C THR A 23 10.78 -9.79 -4.77
N LEU A 24 9.78 -9.18 -5.41
CA LEU A 24 9.83 -8.83 -6.84
C LEU A 24 10.64 -7.56 -7.10
N VAL A 25 10.49 -6.58 -6.21
CA VAL A 25 11.25 -5.33 -6.20
C VAL A 25 11.64 -5.06 -4.75
N THR A 26 12.92 -4.90 -4.47
CA THR A 26 13.44 -4.69 -3.12
C THR A 26 13.40 -3.20 -2.73
N ASN A 27 13.56 -2.91 -1.43
CA ASN A 27 13.69 -1.53 -0.97
C ASN A 27 14.99 -0.88 -1.48
N ASP A 28 16.06 -1.66 -1.65
CA ASP A 28 17.32 -1.20 -2.26
C ASP A 28 17.15 -0.83 -3.74
N ASP A 29 16.37 -1.60 -4.51
CA ASP A 29 16.05 -1.26 -5.90
C ASP A 29 15.37 0.12 -5.99
N ILE A 30 14.42 0.37 -5.09
CA ILE A 30 13.72 1.67 -4.98
C ILE A 30 14.71 2.78 -4.60
N ALA A 31 15.53 2.57 -3.57
CA ALA A 31 16.51 3.56 -3.14
C ALA A 31 17.54 3.88 -4.25
N ASN A 32 17.98 2.87 -5.00
CA ASN A 32 18.91 3.05 -6.11
C ASN A 32 18.26 3.79 -7.28
N LEU A 33 16.99 3.51 -7.60
CA LEU A 33 16.27 4.23 -8.64
C LEU A 33 16.03 5.71 -8.27
N ILE A 34 15.78 6.00 -6.99
CA ILE A 34 15.66 7.39 -6.51
C ILE A 34 16.97 8.15 -6.68
N LYS A 35 18.13 7.54 -6.42
CA LYS A 35 19.44 8.21 -6.60
C LYS A 35 19.66 8.69 -8.03
N LEU A 36 19.10 7.99 -9.03
CA LEU A 36 19.16 8.40 -10.43
C LEU A 36 18.28 9.62 -10.73
N HIS A 37 17.17 9.79 -9.99
CA HIS A 37 16.19 10.86 -10.22
C HIS A 37 15.62 11.44 -8.90
N PRO A 38 16.45 12.02 -8.02
CA PRO A 38 16.08 12.33 -6.64
C PRO A 38 15.00 13.41 -6.51
N ASN A 39 14.86 14.27 -7.51
CA ASN A 39 13.86 15.34 -7.54
C ASN A 39 12.53 14.90 -8.17
N ARG A 40 12.47 13.70 -8.76
CA ARG A 40 11.32 13.19 -9.51
C ARG A 40 10.66 11.98 -8.85
N LEU A 41 11.40 11.18 -8.10
CA LEU A 41 10.90 9.92 -7.56
C LEU A 41 10.81 9.97 -6.04
N ILE A 42 9.70 9.46 -5.51
CA ILE A 42 9.45 9.28 -4.09
C ILE A 42 9.27 7.78 -3.85
N GLY A 43 10.09 7.19 -2.99
CA GLY A 43 10.04 5.75 -2.73
C GLY A 43 9.14 5.39 -1.57
N PHE A 44 8.28 4.38 -1.79
CA PHE A 44 7.56 3.71 -0.72
C PHE A 44 8.12 2.30 -0.55
N ALA A 45 8.35 1.93 0.70
CA ALA A 45 8.88 0.65 1.10
C ALA A 45 7.84 -0.46 0.90
N GLY A 46 8.30 -1.64 0.50
CA GLY A 46 7.56 -2.89 0.60
C GLY A 46 8.12 -3.69 1.76
N ILE A 47 7.33 -3.89 2.80
CA ILE A 47 7.63 -4.80 3.91
C ILE A 47 6.71 -6.01 3.82
N ASP A 48 7.04 -7.08 4.53
CA ASP A 48 6.22 -8.30 4.63
C ASP A 48 5.73 -8.50 6.07
N PRO A 49 4.58 -7.93 6.48
CA PRO A 49 4.12 -7.95 7.87
C PRO A 49 4.02 -9.34 8.53
N PRO A 50 3.65 -10.42 7.82
CA PRO A 50 3.68 -11.78 8.38
C PRO A 50 5.08 -12.31 8.75
N ALA A 51 6.15 -11.74 8.21
CA ALA A 51 7.50 -12.18 8.49
C ALA A 51 7.91 -11.78 9.92
N SER A 52 8.73 -12.60 10.57
CA SER A 52 9.22 -12.32 11.93
C SER A 52 10.11 -11.09 12.01
N ASP A 53 10.73 -10.70 10.89
CA ASP A 53 11.64 -9.55 10.75
C ASP A 53 10.95 -8.30 10.16
N ALA A 54 9.62 -8.24 10.18
CA ALA A 54 8.87 -7.14 9.55
C ALA A 54 9.20 -5.75 10.16
N MET A 55 9.51 -5.69 11.46
CA MET A 55 9.88 -4.44 12.12
C MET A 55 11.26 -3.96 11.64
N GLU A 56 12.21 -4.89 11.52
CA GLU A 56 13.57 -4.64 11.03
C GLU A 56 13.53 -4.18 9.56
N GLN A 57 12.69 -4.81 8.74
CA GLN A 57 12.45 -4.38 7.36
C GLN A 57 11.94 -2.93 7.29
N LEU A 58 11.00 -2.56 8.17
CA LEU A 58 10.45 -1.21 8.25
C LEU A 58 11.49 -0.20 8.72
N GLU A 59 12.23 -0.52 9.79
CA GLU A 59 13.27 0.34 10.35
C GLU A 59 14.39 0.61 9.34
N TYR A 60 14.84 -0.43 8.64
CA TYR A 60 15.84 -0.32 7.59
C TYR A 60 15.36 0.59 6.45
N ALA A 61 14.13 0.38 5.97
CA ALA A 61 13.58 1.15 4.87
C ALA A 61 13.44 2.65 5.19
N ILE A 62 13.01 2.99 6.41
CA ILE A 62 12.82 4.37 6.84
C ILE A 62 14.17 5.01 7.21
N SER A 63 14.93 4.37 8.10
CA SER A 63 16.09 4.99 8.74
C SER A 63 17.32 4.98 7.85
N SER A 64 17.54 3.86 7.14
CA SER A 64 18.74 3.66 6.33
C SER A 64 18.55 4.09 4.88
N LEU A 65 17.36 3.83 4.31
CA LEU A 65 17.06 4.13 2.91
C LEU A 65 16.26 5.42 2.71
N ASN A 66 15.76 6.03 3.79
CA ASN A 66 14.99 7.28 3.76
C ASN A 66 13.74 7.21 2.86
N LEU A 67 13.12 6.02 2.77
CA LEU A 67 11.87 5.83 2.04
C LEU A 67 10.73 6.56 2.77
N LYS A 68 9.79 7.11 2.00
CA LYS A 68 8.84 8.14 2.44
C LYS A 68 7.41 7.65 2.66
N GLY A 69 7.22 6.34 2.69
CA GLY A 69 5.93 5.69 2.90
C GLY A 69 6.06 4.18 2.80
N VAL A 70 4.98 3.46 3.05
CA VAL A 70 4.93 2.00 2.94
C VAL A 70 3.79 1.60 2.00
N LYS A 71 4.06 0.69 1.07
CA LYS A 71 3.05 0.04 0.22
C LYS A 71 2.87 -1.40 0.65
N LEU A 72 1.62 -1.80 0.91
CA LEU A 72 1.25 -3.19 1.20
C LEU A 72 0.24 -3.70 0.18
N VAL A 73 0.23 -5.02 -0.02
CA VAL A 73 -0.73 -5.74 -0.86
C VAL A 73 -1.28 -6.94 -0.06
N PRO A 74 -2.13 -6.72 0.96
CA PRO A 74 -2.59 -7.79 1.84
C PRO A 74 -3.26 -8.99 1.14
N PRO A 75 -4.01 -8.84 0.04
CA PRO A 75 -4.49 -9.99 -0.74
C PRO A 75 -3.38 -10.97 -1.16
N ALA A 76 -2.24 -10.44 -1.64
CA ALA A 76 -1.09 -11.24 -2.03
C ALA A 76 -0.27 -11.67 -0.82
N GLN A 77 -0.09 -10.78 0.16
CA GLN A 77 0.70 -11.08 1.37
C GLN A 77 -0.04 -12.00 2.35
N LYS A 78 -1.34 -12.28 2.12
CA LYS A 78 -2.20 -13.23 2.84
C LYS A 78 -2.36 -12.93 4.34
N PHE A 79 -2.56 -11.65 4.69
CA PHE A 79 -2.79 -11.25 6.07
C PHE A 79 -3.92 -10.23 6.21
N ASP A 80 -4.50 -10.20 7.41
CA ASP A 80 -5.50 -9.20 7.78
C ASP A 80 -4.82 -7.96 8.35
N ILE A 81 -4.92 -6.84 7.63
CA ILE A 81 -4.33 -5.56 8.01
C ILE A 81 -4.94 -4.97 9.29
N SER A 82 -6.16 -5.39 9.63
CA SER A 82 -6.88 -4.94 10.82
C SER A 82 -6.43 -5.66 12.10
N ASP A 83 -5.65 -6.75 11.97
CA ASP A 83 -5.19 -7.54 13.12
C ASP A 83 -4.31 -6.68 14.04
N LYS A 84 -4.70 -6.61 15.31
CA LYS A 84 -4.07 -5.77 16.35
C LYS A 84 -2.60 -6.12 16.57
N LYS A 85 -2.15 -7.33 16.21
CA LYS A 85 -0.74 -7.71 16.30
C LYS A 85 0.18 -6.85 15.43
N TYR A 86 -0.35 -6.19 14.40
CA TYR A 86 0.42 -5.29 13.52
C TYR A 86 0.45 -3.84 14.00
N ASN A 87 -0.27 -3.48 15.08
CA ASN A 87 -0.26 -2.13 15.64
C ASN A 87 1.16 -1.57 15.93
N PRO A 88 2.16 -2.36 16.36
CA PRO A 88 3.52 -1.85 16.50
C PRO A 88 4.10 -1.28 15.20
N LEU A 89 3.81 -1.90 14.05
CA LEU A 89 4.26 -1.40 12.74
C LEU A 89 3.59 -0.06 12.41
N TRP A 90 2.28 0.05 12.65
CA TRP A 90 1.51 1.28 12.44
C TRP A 90 2.02 2.41 13.34
N ARG A 91 2.31 2.12 14.61
CA ARG A 91 2.87 3.09 15.54
C ARG A 91 4.24 3.59 15.09
N LYS A 92 5.11 2.69 14.63
CA LYS A 92 6.41 3.07 14.08
C LYS A 92 6.26 4.00 12.87
N MET A 93 5.26 3.75 12.01
CA MET A 93 4.96 4.63 10.88
C MET A 93 4.51 6.03 11.34
N VAL A 94 3.64 6.12 12.35
CA VAL A 94 3.22 7.38 12.97
C VAL A 94 4.43 8.14 13.54
N ASP A 95 5.26 7.48 14.34
CA ASP A 95 6.42 8.10 15.00
C ASP A 95 7.44 8.68 13.97
N ASN A 96 7.43 8.19 12.72
CA ASN A 96 8.29 8.64 11.63
C ASN A 96 7.57 9.49 10.57
N ASN A 97 6.28 9.79 10.79
CA ASN A 97 5.43 10.52 9.85
C ASN A 97 5.46 9.93 8.42
N VAL A 98 5.39 8.60 8.31
CA VAL A 98 5.33 7.89 7.02
C VAL A 98 3.91 7.34 6.78
N PRO A 99 3.29 7.63 5.62
CA PRO A 99 1.96 7.14 5.30
C PRO A 99 1.98 5.66 4.91
N LEU A 100 0.83 5.01 5.13
CA LEU A 100 0.55 3.66 4.67
C LEU A 100 -0.34 3.71 3.42
N TRP A 101 0.16 3.25 2.29
CA TRP A 101 -0.65 2.92 1.13
C TRP A 101 -0.93 1.42 1.13
N THR A 102 -2.18 1.03 1.31
CA THR A 102 -2.58 -0.38 1.25
C THR A 102 -3.38 -0.66 -0.02
N HIS A 103 -3.19 -1.83 -0.62
CA HIS A 103 -4.02 -2.28 -1.73
C HIS A 103 -5.47 -2.43 -1.26
N GLY A 104 -6.38 -1.66 -1.86
CA GLY A 104 -7.81 -1.84 -1.72
C GLY A 104 -8.36 -2.58 -2.93
N GLY A 105 -9.23 -3.56 -2.70
CA GLY A 105 -9.80 -4.37 -3.77
C GLY A 105 -9.25 -5.77 -3.88
N HIS A 106 -9.73 -6.52 -4.89
CA HIS A 106 -9.13 -7.80 -5.24
C HIS A 106 -7.76 -7.60 -5.91
N GLN A 107 -6.97 -8.68 -5.98
CA GLN A 107 -5.67 -8.69 -6.63
C GLN A 107 -5.63 -9.79 -7.70
N GLU A 108 -5.75 -9.40 -8.97
CA GLU A 108 -5.85 -10.36 -10.08
C GLU A 108 -4.49 -10.80 -10.60
N SER A 109 -3.50 -9.90 -10.57
CA SER A 109 -2.16 -10.15 -11.12
C SER A 109 -1.27 -11.04 -10.24
N THR A 110 -1.81 -11.57 -9.14
CA THR A 110 -1.09 -12.50 -8.25
C THR A 110 -1.95 -13.73 -7.97
N GLY A 111 -1.58 -14.85 -8.58
CA GLY A 111 -2.32 -16.12 -8.44
C GLY A 111 -2.44 -16.56 -6.98
N GLY A 112 -3.65 -16.96 -6.57
CA GLY A 112 -3.94 -17.39 -5.20
C GLY A 112 -4.00 -16.27 -4.16
N ALA A 113 -4.03 -15.01 -4.59
CA ALA A 113 -4.35 -13.88 -3.72
C ALA A 113 -5.77 -14.02 -3.15
N ILE A 114 -5.97 -13.60 -1.91
CA ILE A 114 -7.25 -13.78 -1.20
C ILE A 114 -7.94 -12.42 -1.08
N ALA A 115 -9.00 -12.24 -1.88
CA ALA A 115 -9.68 -10.95 -2.06
C ALA A 115 -10.14 -10.31 -0.73
N LYS A 116 -10.57 -11.11 0.25
CA LYS A 116 -11.07 -10.59 1.53
C LYS A 116 -10.07 -9.69 2.26
N TYR A 117 -8.76 -9.91 2.08
CA TYR A 117 -7.73 -9.12 2.76
C TYR A 117 -7.55 -7.72 2.16
N GLY A 118 -8.11 -7.46 0.97
CA GLY A 118 -8.14 -6.13 0.36
C GLY A 118 -9.48 -5.41 0.56
N HIS A 119 -10.41 -5.99 1.33
CA HIS A 119 -11.71 -5.40 1.53
C HIS A 119 -11.60 -4.09 2.35
N PRO A 120 -12.14 -2.94 1.87
CA PRO A 120 -11.95 -1.63 2.51
C PRO A 120 -12.39 -1.57 3.98
N LEU A 121 -13.45 -2.29 4.35
CA LEU A 121 -13.93 -2.37 5.73
C LEU A 121 -12.90 -2.89 6.74
N LEU A 122 -11.84 -3.61 6.32
CA LEU A 122 -10.73 -3.95 7.22
C LEU A 122 -9.97 -2.71 7.71
N ILE A 123 -10.07 -1.59 6.98
CA ILE A 123 -9.46 -0.31 7.34
C ILE A 123 -10.30 0.47 8.36
N ASP A 124 -11.60 0.23 8.47
CA ASP A 124 -12.50 1.00 9.35
C ASP A 124 -12.04 0.95 10.82
N GLU A 125 -11.98 -0.23 11.42
CA GLU A 125 -11.54 -0.38 12.82
C GLU A 125 -10.04 -0.04 13.00
N MET A 126 -9.23 -0.30 11.96
CA MET A 126 -7.81 0.00 11.99
C MET A 126 -7.54 1.51 12.05
N ALA A 127 -8.26 2.30 11.25
CA ALA A 127 -8.15 3.75 11.22
C ALA A 127 -8.58 4.38 12.53
N MET A 128 -9.67 3.90 13.14
CA MET A 128 -10.14 4.37 14.47
C MET A 128 -9.08 4.21 15.57
N ARG A 129 -8.28 3.15 15.53
CA ARG A 129 -7.24 2.90 16.54
C ARG A 129 -5.94 3.65 16.26
N ASN A 130 -5.77 4.16 15.04
CA ASN A 130 -4.55 4.79 14.56
C ASN A 130 -4.89 6.12 13.88
N GLU A 131 -5.59 7.00 14.59
CA GLU A 131 -6.09 8.28 14.04
C GLU A 131 -4.96 9.19 13.51
N ASP A 132 -3.75 9.05 14.05
CA ASP A 132 -2.56 9.80 13.60
C ASP A 132 -1.89 9.19 12.35
N LEU A 133 -2.26 7.98 11.94
CA LEU A 133 -1.68 7.34 10.75
C LEU A 133 -2.41 7.81 9.50
N THR A 134 -1.67 8.42 8.56
CA THR A 134 -2.20 8.65 7.22
C THR A 134 -2.29 7.34 6.45
N ILE A 135 -3.51 6.95 6.05
CA ILE A 135 -3.80 5.72 5.32
C ILE A 135 -4.34 6.08 3.93
N ILE A 136 -3.86 5.40 2.90
CA ILE A 136 -4.32 5.53 1.52
C ILE A 136 -4.85 4.17 1.08
N ILE A 137 -6.12 4.10 0.70
CA ILE A 137 -6.74 2.90 0.12
C ILE A 137 -6.50 2.92 -1.39
N GLY A 138 -5.82 1.90 -1.92
CA GLY A 138 -5.57 1.76 -3.34
C GLY A 138 -6.84 1.56 -4.16
N HIS A 139 -6.83 2.06 -5.38
CA HIS A 139 -7.77 1.68 -6.44
C HIS A 139 -9.25 1.89 -6.10
N MET A 140 -9.57 2.90 -5.28
CA MET A 140 -10.90 3.12 -4.70
C MET A 140 -11.54 1.86 -4.09
N GLY A 141 -10.73 0.88 -3.69
CA GLY A 141 -11.18 -0.42 -3.20
C GLY A 141 -11.98 -1.26 -4.20
N VAL A 142 -11.84 -1.06 -5.52
CA VAL A 142 -12.61 -1.78 -6.56
C VAL A 142 -12.59 -3.30 -6.31
N PRO A 143 -13.77 -3.96 -6.28
CA PRO A 143 -15.09 -3.46 -6.68
C PRO A 143 -15.92 -2.81 -5.56
N TRP A 144 -15.39 -2.73 -4.34
CA TRP A 144 -16.08 -2.24 -3.14
C TRP A 144 -16.05 -0.72 -2.98
N PHE A 145 -16.38 0.01 -4.05
CA PHE A 145 -16.31 1.47 -4.08
C PHE A 145 -17.10 2.13 -2.95
N TRP A 146 -18.32 1.66 -2.69
CA TRP A 146 -19.20 2.22 -1.65
C TRP A 146 -18.65 1.99 -0.24
N ASP A 147 -17.96 0.87 -0.03
CA ASP A 147 -17.32 0.58 1.24
C ASP A 147 -16.10 1.48 1.44
N THR A 148 -15.28 1.68 0.41
CA THR A 148 -14.19 2.68 0.44
C THR A 148 -14.73 4.07 0.74
N PHE A 149 -15.81 4.49 0.07
CA PHE A 149 -16.45 5.78 0.32
C PHE A 149 -16.91 5.90 1.78
N SER A 150 -17.56 4.87 2.32
CA SER A 150 -18.00 4.83 3.72
C SER A 150 -16.82 5.03 4.69
N VAL A 151 -15.71 4.31 4.46
CA VAL A 151 -14.50 4.41 5.30
C VAL A 151 -13.87 5.81 5.21
N VAL A 152 -13.68 6.34 4.00
CA VAL A 152 -13.05 7.66 3.79
C VAL A 152 -13.88 8.79 4.42
N VAL A 153 -15.21 8.75 4.30
CA VAL A 153 -16.08 9.78 4.92
C VAL A 153 -16.07 9.71 6.45
N ARG A 154 -15.87 8.52 7.02
CA ARG A 154 -15.84 8.31 8.47
C ARG A 154 -14.52 8.72 9.12
N HIS A 155 -13.40 8.61 8.41
CA HIS A 155 -12.06 8.74 8.98
C HIS A 155 -11.24 9.84 8.29
N PRO A 156 -10.96 10.97 8.97
CA PRO A 156 -10.24 12.10 8.36
C PRO A 156 -8.78 11.79 7.99
N ASN A 157 -8.22 10.72 8.53
CA ASN A 157 -6.86 10.24 8.25
C ASN A 157 -6.82 9.21 7.10
N VAL A 158 -7.96 8.87 6.49
CA VAL A 158 -8.05 7.90 5.39
C VAL A 158 -8.35 8.61 4.07
N TYR A 159 -7.51 8.32 3.07
CA TYR A 159 -7.61 8.80 1.70
C TYR A 159 -7.82 7.63 0.74
N ALA A 160 -8.19 7.95 -0.50
CA ALA A 160 -8.26 6.95 -1.56
C ALA A 160 -7.44 7.36 -2.77
N ASP A 161 -6.75 6.38 -3.34
CA ASP A 161 -6.05 6.45 -4.62
C ASP A 161 -7.00 6.02 -5.75
N ILE A 162 -6.93 6.72 -6.89
CA ILE A 162 -7.78 6.50 -8.06
C ILE A 162 -7.06 5.74 -9.19
N SER A 163 -5.89 5.15 -8.93
CA SER A 163 -5.15 4.38 -9.92
C SER A 163 -5.81 3.04 -10.25
N ALA A 164 -5.41 2.41 -11.36
CA ALA A 164 -5.84 1.07 -11.77
C ALA A 164 -7.37 0.88 -11.91
N HIS A 165 -8.02 1.80 -12.62
CA HIS A 165 -9.41 1.67 -13.09
C HIS A 165 -9.51 1.38 -14.60
N PRO A 166 -8.85 0.34 -15.16
CA PRO A 166 -8.94 0.08 -16.59
C PRO A 166 -10.37 -0.31 -17.01
N ASP A 167 -11.14 -0.97 -16.14
CA ASP A 167 -12.47 -1.50 -16.51
C ASP A 167 -13.63 -0.52 -16.34
N ILE A 168 -13.43 0.64 -15.67
CA ILE A 168 -14.40 1.76 -15.78
C ILE A 168 -14.49 2.24 -17.24
N SER A 169 -13.43 2.03 -18.03
CA SER A 169 -13.42 2.31 -19.46
C SER A 169 -13.82 1.14 -20.36
N ARG A 170 -13.97 -0.09 -19.83
CA ARG A 170 -14.45 -1.26 -20.60
C ARG A 170 -15.98 -1.31 -20.64
N ILE A 171 -16.63 -0.20 -21.04
CA ILE A 171 -18.00 -0.23 -21.58
C ILE A 171 -17.92 -0.60 -23.07
N ASP A 172 -17.20 -1.66 -23.40
CA ASP A 172 -17.19 -2.26 -24.72
C ASP A 172 -17.48 -3.76 -24.52
N ASN A 173 -18.56 -4.23 -25.14
CA ASN A 173 -19.11 -5.60 -25.16
C ASN A 173 -20.39 -5.87 -24.33
N PHE A 174 -21.29 -4.88 -24.23
CA PHE A 174 -22.73 -5.16 -24.15
C PHE A 174 -23.45 -4.61 -25.38
N TYR A 175 -23.18 -5.22 -26.54
CA TYR A 175 -24.09 -5.30 -27.69
C TYR A 175 -23.88 -6.64 -28.38
#